data_AF-A0AAV8YX09-F1
#
_entry.id   AF-A0AAV8YX09-F1
#
_cell.length_a   1.000
_cell.length_b   1.000
_cell.length_c   1.000
_cell.angle_alpha   90.00
_cell.angle_beta   90.00
_cell.angle_gamma   90.00
#
_symmetry.space_group_name_H-M   'P 1'
#
loop_
_entity.id
_entity.type
_entity.pdbx_description
1 polymer ?
#
loop_
_entity_poly.entity_id
_entity_poly.type
_entity_poly.pdbx_seq_one_letter_code
_entity_poly.pdbx_strand_id
1 'polypeptide(L)'
;MDMVENRIIDWALGEAMAFGSLLKEGIHVRLSGQDVERGTFSHRHHVLHHQAVDKATYRPLCNLYPDQAPYIVCNSSLSEYGVLGFELGYSMTNPNALVIWEAQFGDFANTAQCIIDQLLSSGQAKWVRQTD
;
A
#
# COMPACT_ATOMS: atom_id res chain seq x y z
N MET A 1 5.34 -14.93 21.02
CA MET A 1 5.41 -13.99 19.86
C MET A 1 6.88 -13.76 19.60
N ASP A 2 7.56 -14.80 19.12
CA ASP A 2 8.98 -15.01 19.38
C ASP A 2 9.87 -13.92 18.77
N MET A 3 9.45 -13.34 17.65
CA MET A 3 10.14 -12.21 17.02
C MET A 3 10.08 -10.93 17.88
N VAL A 4 8.89 -10.58 18.40
CA VAL A 4 8.69 -9.40 19.24
C VAL A 4 9.39 -9.55 20.58
N GLU A 5 9.32 -10.74 21.17
CA GLU A 5 9.99 -11.06 22.44
C GLU A 5 11.51 -11.02 22.31
N ASN A 6 12.06 -11.55 21.20
CA ASN A 6 13.49 -11.52 20.92
C ASN A 6 13.97 -10.20 20.30
N ARG A 7 13.09 -9.22 20.08
CA ARG A 7 13.37 -7.93 19.41
C ARG A 7 14.02 -8.10 18.03
N ILE A 8 13.59 -9.12 17.30
CA ILE A 8 13.98 -9.38 15.93
C ILE A 8 12.85 -8.91 15.02
N ILE A 9 13.20 -8.12 14.00
CA ILE A 9 12.25 -7.56 13.05
C ILE A 9 12.73 -7.92 11.65
N ASP A 10 11.84 -8.51 10.85
CA ASP A 10 12.06 -8.70 9.43
C ASP A 10 11.43 -7.55 8.62
N TRP A 11 11.61 -7.59 7.30
CA TRP A 11 11.13 -6.53 6.43
C TRP A 11 9.61 -6.32 6.50
N ALA A 12 8.84 -7.41 6.50
CA ALA A 12 7.38 -7.37 6.50
C ALA A 12 6.84 -6.81 7.81
N LEU A 13 7.40 -7.22 8.94
CA LEU A 13 7.03 -6.68 10.24
C LEU A 13 7.42 -5.20 10.36
N GLY A 14 8.57 -4.81 9.83
CA GLY A 14 9.00 -3.40 9.75
C GLY A 14 8.04 -2.52 8.95
N GLU A 15 7.59 -3.00 7.78
CA GLU A 15 6.58 -2.35 6.96
C GLU A 15 5.26 -2.18 7.73
N ALA A 16 4.76 -3.26 8.36
CA ALA A 16 3.53 -3.22 9.14
C ALA A 16 3.63 -2.25 10.34
N MET A 17 4.79 -2.17 11.00
CA MET A 17 5.04 -1.21 12.09
C MET A 17 5.00 0.23 11.57
N ALA A 18 5.60 0.52 10.42
CA ALA A 18 5.57 1.85 9.81
C ALA A 18 4.15 2.27 9.44
N PHE A 19 3.34 1.37 8.86
CA PHE A 19 1.93 1.65 8.59
C PHE A 19 1.16 1.86 9.89
N GLY A 20 1.36 0.99 10.89
CA GLY A 20 0.71 1.10 12.19
C GLY A 20 0.99 2.42 12.91
N SER A 21 2.22 2.93 12.87
CA SER A 21 2.57 4.22 13.48
C SER A 21 1.88 5.39 12.78
N LEU A 22 1.86 5.39 11.44
CA LEU A 22 1.17 6.44 10.67
C LEU A 22 -0.34 6.43 10.93
N LEU A 23 -0.94 5.24 10.97
CA LEU A 23 -2.37 5.09 11.28
C LEU A 23 -2.70 5.63 12.67
N LYS A 24 -1.80 5.44 13.65
CA LYS A 24 -1.93 6.01 14.99
C LYS A 24 -1.84 7.54 15.00
N GLU A 25 -1.04 8.12 14.11
CA GLU A 25 -0.89 9.58 13.97
C GLU A 25 -2.04 10.22 13.16
N GLY A 26 -3.02 9.43 12.72
CA GLY A 26 -4.15 9.92 11.94
C GLY A 26 -3.85 10.04 10.44
N ILE A 27 -2.74 9.47 9.96
CA ILE A 27 -2.37 9.46 8.55
C ILE A 27 -3.02 8.26 7.87
N HIS A 28 -3.82 8.53 6.84
CA HIS A 28 -4.43 7.50 6.02
C HIS A 28 -3.36 6.75 5.23
N VAL A 29 -3.42 5.41 5.22
CA VAL A 29 -2.48 4.58 4.45
C VAL A 29 -3.26 3.77 3.44
N ARG A 30 -2.90 3.92 2.16
CA ARG A 30 -3.47 3.19 1.03
C ARG A 30 -2.37 2.40 0.31
N LEU A 31 -2.57 1.09 0.19
CA LEU A 31 -1.71 0.18 -0.55
C LEU A 31 -2.52 -0.52 -1.65
N SER A 32 -2.05 -0.44 -2.88
CA SER A 32 -2.65 -1.13 -4.03
C SER A 32 -1.60 -1.80 -4.90
N GLY A 33 -2.01 -2.85 -5.60
CA GLY A 33 -1.16 -3.58 -6.53
C GLY A 33 -1.62 -5.02 -6.68
N GLN A 34 -0.95 -5.78 -7.53
CA GLN A 34 -1.32 -7.17 -7.77
C GLN A 34 -0.90 -8.04 -6.57
N ASP A 35 -1.85 -8.78 -6.00
CA ASP A 35 -1.65 -9.69 -4.85
C ASP A 35 -1.10 -9.04 -3.56
N VAL A 36 -1.15 -7.71 -3.43
CA VAL A 36 -0.55 -6.97 -2.31
C VAL A 36 -1.14 -7.31 -0.95
N GLU A 37 -2.38 -7.80 -0.87
CA GLU A 37 -3.03 -8.17 0.39
C GLU A 37 -2.28 -9.30 1.12
N ARG A 38 -1.75 -10.26 0.35
CA ARG A 38 -0.87 -11.34 0.85
C ARG A 38 0.60 -10.99 0.66
N GLY A 39 0.89 -10.23 -0.40
CA GLY A 39 2.22 -10.03 -0.97
C GLY A 39 2.56 -11.14 -1.98
N THR A 40 3.21 -10.76 -3.09
CA THR A 40 3.72 -11.67 -4.12
C THR A 40 4.54 -12.80 -3.50
N PHE A 41 5.45 -12.45 -2.58
CA PHE A 41 6.34 -13.38 -1.90
C PHE A 41 5.75 -13.98 -0.60
N SER A 42 4.44 -13.86 -0.39
CA SER A 42 3.73 -14.36 0.81
C SER A 42 4.37 -13.92 2.13
N HIS A 43 4.83 -12.69 2.21
CA HIS A 43 5.51 -12.14 3.38
C HIS A 43 4.62 -11.20 4.21
N ARG A 44 3.57 -10.61 3.61
CA ARG A 44 2.85 -9.47 4.17
C ARG A 44 1.60 -9.84 4.97
N HIS A 45 0.72 -10.66 4.40
CA HIS A 45 -0.49 -11.16 5.09
C HIS A 45 -1.36 -10.09 5.79
N HIS A 46 -1.57 -8.93 5.17
CA HIS A 46 -2.42 -7.86 5.74
C HIS A 46 -3.92 -8.17 5.68
N VAL A 47 -4.32 -9.13 4.84
CA VAL A 47 -5.67 -9.71 4.83
C VAL A 47 -5.57 -11.20 5.13
N LEU A 48 -6.19 -11.61 6.23
CA LEU A 48 -6.26 -13.00 6.65
C LEU A 48 -7.59 -13.60 6.19
N HIS A 49 -7.54 -14.72 5.47
CA HIS A 49 -8.73 -15.42 5.00
C HIS A 49 -9.07 -16.58 5.94
N HIS A 50 -10.33 -16.65 6.37
CA HIS A 50 -10.83 -17.73 7.20
C HIS A 50 -10.86 -19.05 6.42
N GLN A 51 -10.28 -20.11 6.97
CA GLN A 51 -10.09 -21.36 6.24
C GLN A 51 -11.38 -22.18 6.06
N ALA A 52 -12.33 -22.05 7.00
CA ALA A 52 -13.58 -22.83 6.99
C ALA A 52 -14.82 -22.03 6.54
N VAL A 53 -14.70 -20.72 6.35
CA VAL A 53 -15.83 -19.84 6.03
C VAL A 53 -15.43 -19.04 4.82
N ASP A 54 -16.13 -19.27 3.71
CA ASP A 54 -15.84 -18.59 2.45
C ASP A 54 -16.02 -17.06 2.60
N LYS A 55 -15.13 -16.30 1.94
CA LYS A 55 -15.10 -14.83 1.91
C LYS A 55 -15.01 -14.12 3.27
N ALA A 56 -14.87 -14.84 4.37
CA ALA A 56 -14.62 -14.23 5.66
C ALA A 56 -13.15 -13.80 5.75
N THR A 57 -12.93 -12.49 5.87
CA THR A 57 -11.58 -11.91 5.98
C THR A 57 -11.42 -11.09 7.24
N TYR A 58 -10.22 -11.11 7.81
CA TYR A 58 -9.81 -10.23 8.90
C TYR A 58 -8.63 -9.37 8.47
N ARG A 59 -8.66 -8.07 8.80
CA ARG A 59 -7.62 -7.10 8.45
C ARG A 59 -7.01 -6.54 9.73
N PRO A 60 -5.86 -7.07 10.21
CA PRO A 60 -5.29 -6.69 11.50
C PRO A 60 -4.98 -5.19 11.59
N LEU A 61 -4.41 -4.61 10.53
CA LEU A 61 -4.03 -3.20 10.47
C LEU A 61 -5.22 -2.22 10.53
N CYS A 62 -6.45 -2.68 10.28
CA CYS A 62 -7.66 -1.86 10.43
C CYS A 62 -8.17 -1.79 11.88
N ASN A 63 -7.59 -2.56 12.82
CA ASN A 63 -8.10 -2.75 14.18
C ASN A 63 -7.02 -2.61 15.26
N LEU A 64 -5.99 -1.79 15.02
CA LEU A 64 -4.88 -1.54 15.95
C LEU A 64 -5.25 -0.58 17.09
N TYR A 65 -5.97 0.51 16.78
CA TYR A 65 -6.34 1.55 17.74
C TYR A 65 -7.79 2.00 17.55
N PRO A 66 -8.52 2.43 18.60
CA PRO A 66 -9.90 2.88 18.48
C PRO A 66 -10.10 4.11 17.57
N ASP A 67 -9.09 4.99 17.50
CA ASP A 67 -9.09 6.30 16.83
C ASP A 67 -8.11 6.38 15.66
N GLN A 68 -7.62 5.23 15.17
CA GLN A 68 -6.70 5.20 14.04
C GLN A 68 -7.31 5.76 12.75
N ALA A 69 -6.44 6.26 11.87
CA ALA A 69 -6.83 6.56 10.50
C ALA A 69 -7.21 5.30 9.70
N PRO A 70 -7.93 5.47 8.59
CA PRO A 70 -8.32 4.34 7.76
C PRO A 70 -7.08 3.72 7.08
N TYR A 71 -7.02 2.38 7.15
CA TYR A 71 -6.09 1.58 6.37
C TYR A 71 -6.83 0.93 5.20
N ILE A 72 -6.34 1.15 3.97
CA ILE A 72 -6.87 0.51 2.77
C ILE A 72 -5.77 -0.31 2.12
N VAL A 73 -6.00 -1.62 2.01
CA VAL A 73 -5.23 -2.53 1.16
C VAL A 73 -6.17 -3.16 0.14
N CYS A 74 -5.75 -3.22 -1.12
CA CYS A 74 -6.56 -3.76 -2.20
C CYS A 74 -5.72 -4.45 -3.28
N ASN A 75 -6.09 -5.68 -3.62
CA ASN A 75 -5.59 -6.34 -4.82
C ASN A 75 -6.13 -5.61 -6.05
N SER A 76 -5.23 -5.11 -6.89
CA SER A 76 -5.58 -4.38 -8.10
C SER A 76 -6.00 -5.32 -9.22
N SER A 77 -6.61 -4.75 -10.26
CA SER A 77 -6.66 -5.42 -11.57
C SER A 77 -5.25 -5.68 -12.10
N LEU A 78 -5.13 -6.60 -13.06
CA LEU A 78 -3.88 -6.90 -13.75
C LEU A 78 -3.57 -5.80 -14.79
N SER A 79 -3.24 -4.60 -14.29
CA SER A 79 -2.92 -3.41 -15.07
C SER A 79 -2.01 -2.50 -14.28
N GLU A 80 -0.84 -2.17 -14.81
CA GLU A 80 0.11 -1.26 -14.17
C GLU A 80 -0.22 0.18 -14.56
N TYR A 81 -0.45 0.44 -15.85
CA TYR A 81 -0.73 1.79 -16.36
C TYR A 81 -1.95 2.42 -15.69
N GLY A 82 -3.06 1.68 -15.63
CA GLY A 82 -4.32 2.17 -15.07
C GLY A 82 -4.23 2.37 -13.56
N VAL A 83 -3.61 1.42 -12.87
CA VAL A 83 -3.53 1.44 -11.40
C VAL A 83 -2.53 2.50 -10.93
N LEU A 84 -1.34 2.58 -11.52
CA LEU A 84 -0.36 3.62 -11.17
C LEU A 84 -0.91 5.03 -11.45
N GLY A 85 -1.60 5.21 -12.58
CA GLY A 85 -2.27 6.47 -12.88
C GLY A 85 -3.37 6.82 -11.87
N PHE A 86 -4.14 5.83 -11.41
CA PHE A 86 -5.16 6.02 -10.39
C PHE A 86 -4.55 6.43 -9.05
N GLU A 87 -3.54 5.70 -8.57
CA GLU A 87 -2.89 6.00 -7.29
C GLU A 87 -2.20 7.37 -7.30
N LEU A 88 -1.60 7.75 -8.43
CA LEU A 88 -1.04 9.09 -8.60
C LEU A 88 -2.12 10.19 -8.52
N GLY A 89 -3.29 9.97 -9.11
CA GLY A 89 -4.41 10.90 -8.98
C GLY A 89 -4.94 10.97 -7.54
N TYR A 90 -4.92 9.84 -6.83
CA TYR A 90 -5.33 9.77 -5.42
C TYR A 90 -4.38 10.59 -4.53
N SER A 91 -3.06 10.44 -4.71
CA SER A 91 -2.06 11.20 -3.92
C SER A 91 -2.17 12.71 -4.15
N MET A 92 -2.43 13.15 -5.39
CA MET A 92 -2.67 14.57 -5.68
C MET A 92 -3.89 15.15 -4.94
N THR A 93 -4.89 14.31 -4.64
CA THR A 93 -6.15 14.76 -4.03
C THR A 93 -6.06 14.77 -2.50
N ASN A 94 -5.33 13.82 -1.92
CA ASN A 94 -5.14 13.73 -0.47
C ASN A 94 -3.64 13.73 -0.12
N PRO A 95 -3.00 14.91 -0.02
CA PRO A 95 -1.55 15.01 0.18
C PRO A 95 -1.09 14.58 1.59
N ASN A 96 -2.02 14.36 2.51
CA ASN A 96 -1.70 13.90 3.88
C ASN A 96 -1.85 12.39 4.02
N ALA A 97 -2.16 11.66 2.94
CA ALA A 97 -2.26 10.21 2.93
C ALA A 97 -1.00 9.58 2.36
N LEU A 98 -0.52 8.50 2.98
CA LEU A 98 0.48 7.64 2.38
C LEU A 98 -0.18 6.77 1.32
N VAL A 99 0.14 7.00 0.05
CA VAL A 99 -0.39 6.24 -1.09
C VAL A 99 0.74 5.44 -1.72
N ILE A 100 0.58 4.11 -1.77
CA ILE A 100 1.58 3.17 -2.26
C ILE A 100 0.99 2.32 -3.37
N TRP A 101 1.74 2.25 -4.48
CA TRP A 101 1.54 1.28 -5.54
C TRP A 101 2.70 0.28 -5.53
N GLU A 102 2.39 -1.03 -5.46
CA GLU A 102 3.37 -2.11 -5.54
C GLU A 102 3.19 -2.89 -6.85
N ALA A 103 4.26 -2.90 -7.67
CA ALA A 103 4.36 -3.80 -8.81
C ALA A 103 4.61 -5.24 -8.32
N GLN A 104 4.03 -6.25 -8.98
CA GLN A 104 4.27 -7.65 -8.61
C GLN A 104 5.77 -8.01 -8.67
N PHE A 105 6.42 -7.55 -9.74
CA PHE A 105 7.87 -7.46 -9.92
C PHE A 105 8.18 -6.09 -10.55
N GLY A 106 9.32 -5.50 -10.21
CA GLY A 106 9.71 -4.17 -10.70
C GLY A 106 9.79 -4.08 -12.22
N ASP A 107 10.07 -5.21 -12.89
CA ASP A 107 10.16 -5.35 -14.34
C ASP A 107 8.89 -4.91 -15.08
N PHE A 108 7.71 -5.06 -14.46
CA PHE A 108 6.42 -4.71 -15.09
C PHE A 108 6.10 -3.21 -15.05
N ALA A 109 6.80 -2.42 -14.22
CA ALA A 109 6.54 -0.98 -14.11
C ALA A 109 6.78 -0.22 -15.43
N ASN A 110 7.57 -0.78 -16.34
CA ASN A 110 7.79 -0.24 -17.69
C ASN A 110 6.50 -0.14 -18.53
N THR A 111 5.47 -0.94 -18.24
CA THR A 111 4.19 -0.85 -18.95
C THR A 111 3.40 0.41 -18.55
N ALA A 112 3.74 1.02 -17.41
CA ALA A 112 3.21 2.30 -16.94
C ALA A 112 4.13 3.49 -17.26
N GLN A 113 5.08 3.33 -18.20
CA GLN A 113 6.12 4.33 -18.48
C GLN A 113 5.56 5.73 -18.77
N CYS A 114 4.44 5.84 -19.49
CA CYS A 114 3.88 7.17 -19.76
C CYS A 114 3.42 7.88 -18.49
N ILE A 115 2.91 7.16 -17.48
CA ILE A 115 2.55 7.76 -16.19
C ILE A 115 3.82 8.22 -15.47
N ILE A 116 4.87 7.38 -15.48
CA ILE A 116 6.16 7.67 -14.86
C ILE A 116 6.80 8.93 -15.48
N ASP A 117 6.91 8.98 -16.80
CA ASP A 117 7.59 10.06 -17.52
C ASP A 117 6.77 11.34 -17.52
N GLN A 118 5.46 11.24 -17.77
CA GLN A 118 4.64 12.42 -18.06
C GLN A 118 3.96 13.00 -16.83
N LEU A 119 3.81 12.23 -15.75
CA LEU A 119 3.10 12.71 -14.56
C LEU A 119 3.96 12.58 -13.31
N LEU A 120 4.47 11.39 -12.99
CA LEU A 120 5.20 11.15 -11.73
C LEU A 120 6.51 11.94 -11.66
N SER A 121 7.38 11.82 -12.68
CA SER A 121 8.71 12.45 -12.65
C SER A 121 8.71 13.94 -12.98
N SER A 122 7.75 14.40 -13.80
CA SER A 122 7.75 15.75 -14.36
C SER A 122 6.53 16.61 -13.97
N GLY A 123 5.58 16.05 -13.22
CA GLY A 123 4.33 16.73 -12.86
C GLY A 123 4.53 17.99 -12.04
N GLN A 124 5.43 17.96 -11.06
CA GLN A 124 5.75 19.13 -10.25
C GLN A 124 6.37 20.26 -11.08
N ALA A 125 7.35 19.93 -11.94
CA ALA A 125 8.03 20.94 -12.75
C ALA A 125 7.12 21.55 -13.83
N LYS A 126 6.25 20.74 -14.45
CA LYS A 126 5.38 21.20 -15.54
C LYS A 126 4.13 21.91 -15.05
N TRP A 127 3.55 21.46 -13.93
CA TRP A 127 2.21 21.88 -13.52
C TRP A 127 2.10 22.25 -12.05
N VAL A 128 3.21 22.30 -11.31
CA VAL A 128 3.22 22.58 -9.85
C VAL A 128 2.28 21.64 -9.10
N ARG A 129 2.21 20.40 -9.57
CA ARG A 129 1.45 19.32 -8.93
C ARG A 129 2.41 18.49 -8.10
N GLN A 130 2.35 18.71 -6.78
CA GLN A 130 3.03 17.84 -5.83
C GLN A 130 2.25 16.54 -5.69
N THR A 131 3.01 15.45 -5.71
CA THR A 131 2.58 14.10 -5.37
C THR A 131 3.63 13.60 -4.39
N ASP A 132 3.43 13.95 -3.13
CA ASP A 132 4.30 13.58 -2.01
C ASP A 132 3.60 12.53 -1.15
#